data_AF-A0A0B4HDH3-F1
#
_entry.id   AF-A0A0B4HDH3-F1
#
_cell.length_a   1.000
_cell.length_b   1.000
_cell.length_c   1.000
_cell.angle_alpha   90.00
_cell.angle_beta   90.00
_cell.angle_gamma   90.00
#
_symmetry.space_group_name_H-M   'P 1'
#
loop_
_entity.id
_entity.type
_entity.pdbx_description
1 polymer ?
#
loop_
_entity_poly.entity_id
_entity_poly.type
_entity_poly.pdbx_seq_one_letter_code
_entity_poly.pdbx_strand_id
1 'polypeptide(L)'
;MVGVKLKGMETTRGRDPNKPYYDRPSGENRMVRLLHLSERYTLRFYVIVWVLINVAAQIGLACLGLTYNVNGADKIVPMVNGIVSIPDLTSIQTNRVLSQQQQTPSQLQALNALRFTANNYGMSALASGVSYPAQFSPPTPGTLYNPDTIAIACDNTTACYSTFYESTPDNLSYYFMAATNRSISTTSKCQAFRVTRGGNGDFDNITIADVNTTSFTLPTKNGPDQTTFVVDPANDQHVGWSVVSAFEASNTNPWFYKCNISVGPVVNAVLGVHRLGDNIKLMAPAAIALQGYGASMGTNLSNHIQFQSYPAESLYGSPAGGDTVLMGVITSIFASGVIWTTTQANTNIKATGRLPVQGITLDINNWAYVHLILGLIMGLQLLFALISIALSNRVMVRDHSHFGEAALLRSTMYDLSYRAVMANEREIAKLFPKSATIRYVREENGTYYLRVSN
;
A
#
# COMPACT_ATOMS: atom_id res chain seq x y z
N MET A 1 -18.34 -8.61 6.80
CA MET A 1 -19.22 -9.77 6.51
C MET A 1 -20.43 -9.26 5.74
N VAL A 2 -20.39 -9.36 4.40
CA VAL A 2 -21.54 -9.08 3.54
C VAL A 2 -21.66 -10.28 2.61
N GLY A 3 -22.71 -11.06 2.81
CA GLY A 3 -22.97 -12.29 2.06
C GLY A 3 -23.53 -11.96 0.68
N VAL A 4 -22.84 -12.41 -0.36
CA VAL A 4 -23.34 -12.38 -1.74
C VAL A 4 -24.14 -13.65 -1.98
N LYS A 5 -25.46 -13.49 -2.10
CA LYS A 5 -26.43 -14.54 -2.39
C LYS A 5 -26.63 -14.61 -3.91
N LEU A 6 -25.93 -15.52 -4.59
CA LEU A 6 -26.15 -15.78 -6.01
C LEU A 6 -27.44 -16.58 -6.19
N LYS A 7 -28.46 -15.91 -6.73
CA LYS A 7 -29.79 -16.46 -7.00
C LYS A 7 -29.77 -17.10 -8.39
N GLY A 8 -29.78 -18.44 -8.42
CA GLY A 8 -29.94 -19.22 -9.64
C GLY A 8 -31.28 -18.92 -10.31
N MET A 9 -31.21 -18.61 -11.60
CA MET A 9 -32.35 -18.31 -12.46
C MET A 9 -32.81 -19.63 -13.08
N GLU A 10 -33.86 -20.24 -12.54
CA GLU A 10 -34.47 -21.46 -13.08
C GLU A 10 -35.83 -21.09 -13.70
N THR A 11 -35.88 -21.07 -15.03
CA THR A 11 -37.10 -20.88 -15.81
C THR A 11 -37.99 -22.13 -15.72
N THR A 12 -39.04 -22.05 -14.92
CA THR A 12 -40.12 -23.05 -14.84
C THR A 12 -41.01 -22.99 -16.07
N ARG A 13 -40.93 -24.00 -16.96
CA ARG A 13 -41.96 -24.28 -17.98
C ARG A 13 -42.93 -25.33 -17.43
N GLY A 14 -44.23 -25.10 -17.62
CA GLY A 14 -45.35 -25.79 -16.99
C GLY A 14 -45.33 -27.32 -17.06
N ARG A 15 -45.81 -27.94 -15.98
CA ARG A 15 -45.77 -29.38 -15.71
C ARG A 15 -47.21 -29.93 -15.68
N ASP A 16 -47.45 -30.93 -16.52
CA ASP A 16 -48.70 -31.68 -16.66
C ASP A 16 -48.79 -32.77 -15.55
N PRO A 17 -49.90 -32.92 -14.79
CA PRO A 17 -49.91 -33.70 -13.55
C PRO A 17 -49.99 -35.24 -13.69
N ASN A 18 -50.12 -35.77 -14.91
CA ASN A 18 -50.48 -37.19 -15.12
C ASN A 18 -49.41 -38.07 -15.80
N LYS A 19 -48.12 -37.72 -15.69
CA LYS A 19 -47.04 -38.63 -16.11
C LYS A 19 -46.33 -39.26 -14.89
N PRO A 20 -46.23 -40.60 -14.81
CA PRO A 20 -45.47 -41.25 -13.75
C PRO A 20 -43.98 -40.86 -13.84
N TYR A 21 -43.47 -40.40 -12.71
CA TYR A 21 -42.12 -39.90 -12.50
C TYR A 21 -41.13 -41.07 -12.48
N TYR A 22 -40.49 -41.35 -13.61
CA TYR A 22 -39.23 -42.09 -13.60
C TYR A 22 -38.12 -41.10 -13.24
N ASP A 23 -37.73 -41.11 -11.96
CA ASP A 23 -36.57 -40.40 -11.46
C ASP A 23 -35.33 -40.92 -12.20
N ARG A 24 -34.84 -40.18 -13.21
CA ARG A 24 -33.59 -40.51 -13.88
C ARG A 24 -32.46 -40.16 -12.90
N PRO A 25 -31.72 -41.15 -12.37
CA PRO A 25 -30.52 -40.82 -11.62
C PRO A 25 -29.56 -40.13 -12.59
N SER A 26 -28.99 -39.00 -12.17
CA SER A 26 -27.84 -38.37 -12.83
C SER A 26 -26.77 -39.44 -13.12
N GLY A 27 -26.00 -39.28 -14.21
CA GLY A 27 -25.02 -40.29 -14.65
C GLY A 27 -24.03 -40.70 -13.55
N GLU A 28 -23.77 -39.81 -12.60
CA GLU A 28 -22.92 -40.02 -11.42
C GLU A 28 -23.48 -41.10 -10.47
N ASN A 29 -24.80 -41.12 -10.24
CA ASN A 29 -25.47 -42.12 -9.39
C ASN A 29 -25.47 -43.53 -10.02
N ARG A 30 -25.32 -43.63 -11.34
CA ARG A 30 -25.25 -44.92 -12.04
C ARG A 30 -23.88 -45.57 -11.93
N MET A 31 -22.80 -44.78 -11.98
CA MET A 31 -21.43 -45.31 -11.83
C MET A 31 -21.11 -45.76 -10.41
N VAL A 32 -21.59 -45.05 -9.38
CA VAL A 32 -21.41 -45.48 -7.97
C VAL A 32 -22.22 -46.74 -7.66
N ARG A 33 -23.42 -46.90 -8.23
CA ARG A 33 -24.20 -48.14 -8.11
C ARG A 33 -23.49 -49.35 -8.72
N LEU A 34 -22.70 -49.17 -9.79
CA LEU A 34 -21.90 -50.25 -10.37
C LEU A 34 -20.79 -50.77 -9.43
N LEU A 35 -20.35 -49.96 -8.46
CA LEU A 35 -19.40 -50.39 -7.43
C LEU A 35 -19.99 -51.48 -6.52
N HIS A 36 -21.26 -51.34 -6.16
CA HIS A 36 -21.98 -52.31 -5.31
C HIS A 36 -22.51 -53.52 -6.08
N LEU A 37 -22.80 -53.38 -7.38
CA LEU A 37 -23.41 -54.43 -8.20
C LEU A 37 -22.39 -55.33 -8.94
N SER A 38 -21.17 -54.86 -9.18
CA SER A 38 -20.15 -55.61 -9.94
C SER A 38 -19.20 -56.38 -9.01
N GLU A 39 -18.98 -57.67 -9.26
CA GLU A 39 -17.94 -58.48 -8.58
C GLU A 39 -16.55 -58.34 -9.23
N ARG A 40 -16.43 -57.62 -10.36
CA ARG A 40 -15.16 -57.52 -11.10
C ARG A 40 -14.25 -56.45 -10.50
N TYR A 41 -13.11 -56.87 -9.97
CA TYR A 41 -12.09 -55.99 -9.37
C TYR A 41 -11.62 -54.87 -10.31
N THR A 42 -11.47 -55.16 -11.60
CA THR A 42 -11.04 -54.16 -12.60
C THR A 42 -12.03 -53.01 -12.73
N LEU A 43 -13.33 -53.30 -12.71
CA LEU A 43 -14.38 -52.28 -12.87
C LEU A 43 -14.50 -51.43 -11.59
N ARG A 44 -14.37 -52.07 -10.41
CA ARG A 44 -14.28 -51.36 -9.13
C ARG A 44 -13.07 -50.42 -9.08
N PHE A 45 -11.92 -50.88 -9.55
CA PHE A 45 -10.70 -50.07 -9.64
C PHE A 45 -10.91 -48.82 -10.52
N TYR A 46 -11.52 -48.98 -11.70
CA TYR A 46 -11.83 -47.84 -12.58
C TYR A 46 -12.74 -46.80 -11.91
N VAL A 47 -13.81 -47.24 -11.24
CA VAL A 47 -14.74 -46.33 -10.54
C VAL A 47 -14.03 -45.62 -9.38
N ILE A 48 -13.19 -46.33 -8.61
CA ILE A 48 -12.41 -45.74 -7.52
C ILE A 48 -11.43 -44.68 -8.05
N VAL A 49 -10.69 -44.99 -9.11
CA VAL A 49 -9.76 -44.04 -9.76
C VAL A 49 -10.51 -42.80 -10.26
N TRP A 50 -11.67 -42.99 -10.88
CA TRP A 50 -12.50 -41.88 -11.36
C TRP A 50 -12.97 -40.97 -10.21
N VAL A 51 -13.42 -41.55 -9.08
CA VAL A 51 -13.78 -40.76 -7.89
C VAL A 51 -12.57 -40.03 -7.32
N LEU A 52 -11.41 -40.70 -7.20
CA LEU A 52 -10.18 -40.09 -6.67
C LEU A 52 -9.71 -38.91 -7.51
N ILE A 53 -9.80 -38.97 -8.84
CA ILE A 53 -9.46 -37.86 -9.74
C ILE A 53 -10.36 -36.65 -9.47
N ASN A 54 -11.67 -36.86 -9.31
CA ASN A 54 -12.62 -35.78 -9.05
C ASN A 54 -12.38 -35.15 -7.66
N VAL A 55 -12.08 -35.97 -6.65
CA VAL A 55 -11.70 -35.49 -5.31
C VAL A 55 -10.40 -34.70 -5.36
N ALA A 56 -9.37 -35.19 -6.06
CA ALA A 56 -8.10 -34.50 -6.22
C ALA A 56 -8.24 -33.14 -6.93
N ALA A 57 -9.13 -33.05 -7.93
CA ALA A 57 -9.43 -31.79 -8.60
C ALA A 57 -10.09 -30.77 -7.65
N GLN A 58 -11.02 -31.21 -6.80
CA GLN A 58 -11.64 -30.35 -5.79
C GLN A 58 -10.63 -29.90 -4.71
N ILE A 59 -9.71 -30.77 -4.30
CA ILE A 59 -8.62 -30.41 -3.39
C ILE A 59 -7.71 -29.37 -4.05
N GLY A 60 -7.35 -29.52 -5.32
CA GLY A 60 -6.57 -28.52 -6.06
C GLY A 60 -7.23 -27.15 -6.10
N LEU A 61 -8.54 -27.11 -6.37
CA LEU A 61 -9.35 -25.88 -6.31
C LEU A 61 -9.41 -25.28 -4.91
N ALA A 62 -9.56 -26.10 -3.87
CA ALA A 62 -9.56 -25.64 -2.49
C ALA A 62 -8.18 -25.08 -2.07
N CYS A 63 -7.09 -25.71 -2.51
CA CYS A 63 -5.73 -25.27 -2.26
C CYS A 63 -5.39 -23.93 -2.92
N LEU A 64 -6.08 -23.53 -4.00
CA LEU A 64 -5.96 -22.16 -4.53
C LEU A 64 -6.40 -21.12 -3.49
N GLY A 65 -7.36 -21.44 -2.63
CA GLY A 65 -7.76 -20.58 -1.51
C GLY A 65 -6.67 -20.35 -0.47
N LEU A 66 -5.60 -21.16 -0.47
CA LEU A 66 -4.45 -21.02 0.42
C LEU A 66 -3.29 -20.24 -0.21
N THR A 67 -3.29 -20.05 -1.54
CA THR A 67 -2.20 -19.39 -2.26
C THR A 67 -2.40 -17.89 -2.44
N TYR A 68 -3.58 -17.37 -2.14
CA TYR A 68 -3.86 -15.95 -2.05
C TYR A 68 -4.35 -15.58 -0.66
N ASN A 69 -3.94 -14.41 -0.18
CA ASN A 69 -4.46 -13.82 1.04
C ASN A 69 -5.29 -12.59 0.68
N VAL A 70 -6.47 -12.45 1.29
CA VAL A 70 -7.30 -11.25 1.17
C VAL A 70 -7.03 -10.40 2.40
N ASN A 71 -6.00 -9.57 2.31
CA ASN A 71 -5.62 -8.66 3.37
C ASN A 71 -6.35 -7.32 3.23
N GLY A 72 -6.39 -6.56 4.32
CA GLY A 72 -6.71 -5.13 4.21
C GLY A 72 -5.64 -4.44 3.36
N ALA A 73 -6.06 -3.50 2.52
CA ALA A 73 -5.13 -2.69 1.74
C ALA A 73 -4.20 -1.90 2.68
N ASP A 74 -2.93 -2.29 2.71
CA ASP A 74 -1.91 -1.83 3.65
C ASP A 74 -0.92 -0.82 3.03
N LYS A 75 -0.89 -0.72 1.70
CA LYS A 75 0.01 0.20 0.96
C LYS A 75 -0.73 1.35 0.28
N ILE A 76 -1.82 1.06 -0.42
CA ILE A 76 -2.61 2.04 -1.17
C ILE A 76 -4.08 1.75 -0.94
N VAL A 77 -4.83 2.76 -0.50
CA VAL A 77 -6.26 2.64 -0.25
C VAL A 77 -7.08 3.37 -1.32
N PRO A 78 -8.27 2.84 -1.68
CA PRO A 78 -9.20 3.55 -2.55
C PRO A 78 -9.69 4.82 -1.86
N MET A 79 -9.79 5.90 -2.64
CA MET A 79 -10.15 7.23 -2.15
C MET A 79 -11.47 7.70 -2.80
N VAL A 80 -12.51 7.92 -2.00
CA VAL A 80 -13.83 8.41 -2.47
C VAL A 80 -14.06 9.86 -2.05
N ASN A 81 -14.90 10.59 -2.77
CA ASN A 81 -15.24 11.96 -2.35
C ASN A 81 -16.07 11.91 -1.07
N GLY A 82 -15.67 12.67 -0.05
CA GLY A 82 -16.33 12.65 1.24
C GLY A 82 -15.79 13.71 2.20
N ILE A 83 -16.22 13.63 3.46
CA ILE A 83 -15.66 14.46 4.53
C ILE A 83 -14.40 13.78 5.04
N VAL A 84 -13.31 14.53 5.06
CA VAL A 84 -12.01 14.09 5.56
C VAL A 84 -11.57 14.95 6.72
N SER A 85 -10.65 14.40 7.51
CA SER A 85 -9.98 15.08 8.60
C SER A 85 -8.65 15.62 8.07
N ILE A 86 -8.52 16.94 8.02
CA ILE A 86 -7.30 17.63 7.57
C ILE A 86 -6.71 18.42 8.74
N PRO A 87 -5.38 18.54 8.86
CA PRO A 87 -4.80 19.39 9.88
C PRO A 87 -5.18 20.85 9.65
N ASP A 88 -5.47 21.57 10.72
CA ASP A 88 -5.67 23.02 10.66
C ASP A 88 -4.34 23.71 10.34
N LEU A 89 -4.24 24.35 9.17
CA LEU A 89 -3.02 25.03 8.72
C LEU A 89 -3.08 26.56 8.90
N THR A 90 -4.01 27.08 9.72
CA THR A 90 -4.12 28.53 9.97
C THR A 90 -2.96 29.08 10.80
N SER A 91 -2.53 28.35 11.83
CA SER A 91 -1.44 28.74 12.73
C SER A 91 -0.76 27.52 13.34
N ILE A 92 0.49 27.67 13.78
CA ILE A 92 1.17 26.66 14.60
C ILE A 92 0.46 26.59 15.96
N GLN A 93 0.04 25.40 16.39
CA GLN A 93 -0.56 25.19 17.71
C GLN A 93 0.54 24.84 18.73
N THR A 94 0.57 25.56 19.85
CA THR A 94 1.67 25.44 20.83
C THR A 94 1.38 24.47 21.98
N ASN A 95 0.14 23.99 22.09
CA ASN A 95 -0.36 23.11 23.16
C ASN A 95 0.38 21.77 23.28
N ARG A 96 1.03 21.30 22.21
CA ARG A 96 1.85 20.08 22.22
C ARG A 96 3.19 20.26 22.91
N VAL A 97 3.67 21.51 23.01
CA VAL A 97 5.01 21.86 23.47
C VAL A 97 4.97 22.67 24.76
N LEU A 98 3.88 23.42 25.01
CA LEU A 98 3.74 24.31 26.16
C LEU A 98 2.57 23.89 27.05
N SER A 99 2.73 24.06 28.37
CA SER A 99 1.67 23.81 29.34
C SER A 99 0.58 24.89 29.28
N GLN A 100 -0.69 24.48 29.28
CA GLN A 100 -1.86 25.37 29.19
C GLN A 100 -2.22 26.07 30.53
N GLN A 101 -1.23 26.41 31.35
CA GLN A 101 -1.51 26.91 32.71
C GLN A 101 -1.94 28.38 32.77
N GLN A 102 -1.74 29.17 31.71
CA GLN A 102 -2.16 30.59 31.67
C GLN A 102 -3.41 30.78 30.81
N GLN A 103 -4.47 31.33 31.42
CA GLN A 103 -5.78 31.55 30.80
C GLN A 103 -5.77 32.67 29.74
N THR A 104 -4.80 33.60 29.78
CA THR A 104 -4.60 34.65 28.75
C THR A 104 -3.13 35.10 28.69
N PRO A 105 -2.29 34.54 27.81
CA PRO A 105 -0.92 35.04 27.63
C PRO A 105 -0.93 36.44 27.01
N SER A 106 0.07 37.27 27.33
CA SER A 106 0.27 38.54 26.62
C SER A 106 0.63 38.29 25.15
N GLN A 107 0.42 39.28 24.27
CA GLN A 107 0.73 39.13 22.83
C GLN A 107 2.20 38.76 22.59
N LEU A 108 3.12 39.34 23.37
CA LEU A 108 4.55 39.03 23.31
C LEU A 108 4.85 37.60 23.77
N GLN A 109 4.20 37.14 24.84
CA GLN A 109 4.33 35.75 25.31
C GLN A 109 3.81 34.75 24.27
N ALA A 110 2.67 35.03 23.65
CA ALA A 110 2.11 34.20 22.58
C ALA A 110 3.04 34.15 21.36
N LEU A 111 3.65 35.28 20.98
CA LEU A 111 4.62 35.33 19.88
C LEU A 111 5.90 34.55 20.20
N ASN A 112 6.44 34.68 21.41
CA ASN A 112 7.63 33.94 21.83
C ASN A 112 7.36 32.43 21.94
N ALA A 113 6.15 32.05 22.38
CA ALA A 113 5.68 30.67 22.37
C ALA A 113 5.63 30.11 20.94
N LEU A 114 5.12 30.87 19.97
CA LEU A 114 5.12 30.47 18.55
C LEU A 114 6.53 30.29 18.00
N ARG A 115 7.45 31.23 18.29
CA ARG A 115 8.86 31.17 17.88
C ARG A 115 9.56 29.92 18.42
N PHE A 116 9.40 29.65 19.72
CA PHE A 116 9.95 28.46 20.36
C PHE A 116 9.36 27.17 19.76
N THR A 117 8.04 27.14 19.55
CA THR A 117 7.35 25.96 18.97
C THR A 117 7.81 25.70 17.54
N ALA A 118 7.95 26.75 16.72
CA ALA A 118 8.43 26.62 15.34
C ALA A 118 9.83 26.01 15.29
N ASN A 119 10.75 26.45 16.14
CA ASN A 119 12.09 25.86 16.22
C ASN A 119 12.06 24.38 16.65
N ASN A 120 11.28 24.06 17.68
CA ASN A 120 11.10 22.66 18.12
C ASN A 120 10.51 21.77 17.03
N TYR A 121 9.57 22.29 16.24
CA TYR A 121 8.97 21.56 15.13
C TYR A 121 9.96 21.31 14.00
N GLY A 122 10.76 22.31 13.64
CA GLY A 122 11.86 22.12 12.69
C GLY A 122 12.86 21.06 13.16
N MET A 123 13.23 21.07 14.46
CA MET A 123 14.12 20.06 15.04
C MET A 123 13.52 18.64 15.01
N SER A 124 12.21 18.53 15.27
CA SER A 124 11.48 17.25 15.30
C SER A 124 11.43 16.56 13.93
N ALA A 125 11.65 17.31 12.85
CA ALA A 125 11.64 16.77 11.50
C ALA A 125 12.72 15.72 11.24
N LEU A 126 13.88 15.82 11.92
CA LEU A 126 14.94 14.82 11.81
C LEU A 126 14.48 13.42 12.21
N ALA A 127 13.57 13.33 13.19
CA ALA A 127 13.00 12.05 13.62
C ALA A 127 12.07 11.43 12.56
N SER A 128 11.56 12.22 11.61
CA SER A 128 10.69 11.75 10.52
C SER A 128 11.48 11.35 9.26
N GLY A 129 12.82 11.44 9.29
CA GLY A 129 13.69 11.13 8.18
C GLY A 129 13.76 12.22 7.10
N VAL A 130 14.94 12.37 6.50
CA VAL A 130 15.21 13.30 5.40
C VAL A 130 15.92 12.55 4.27
N SER A 131 15.46 12.72 3.03
CA SER A 131 16.09 12.13 1.85
C SER A 131 16.82 13.23 1.08
N TYR A 132 18.14 13.13 1.00
CA TYR A 132 19.00 14.03 0.23
C TYR A 132 20.28 13.30 -0.18
N PRO A 133 20.75 13.43 -1.42
CA PRO A 133 20.04 13.99 -2.58
C PRO A 133 18.92 13.06 -3.08
N ALA A 134 17.73 13.60 -3.36
CA ALA A 134 16.62 12.82 -3.91
C ALA A 134 15.83 13.61 -4.98
N GLN A 135 15.49 12.94 -6.08
CA GLN A 135 14.50 13.48 -7.01
C GLN A 135 13.12 13.41 -6.35
N PHE A 136 12.46 14.55 -6.17
CA PHE A 136 11.11 14.57 -5.61
C PHE A 136 10.13 13.88 -6.55
N SER A 137 9.57 12.77 -6.08
CA SER A 137 8.47 12.06 -6.70
C SER A 137 7.34 12.00 -5.67
N PRO A 138 6.27 12.81 -5.80
CA PRO A 138 5.18 12.78 -4.84
C PRO A 138 4.57 11.37 -4.80
N PRO A 139 4.21 10.85 -3.60
CA PRO A 139 3.57 9.55 -3.50
C PRO A 139 2.24 9.56 -4.26
N THR A 140 1.89 8.39 -4.79
CA THR A 140 0.60 8.20 -5.46
C THR A 140 -0.53 8.55 -4.49
N PRO A 141 -1.53 9.36 -4.88
CA PRO A 141 -2.66 9.67 -4.01
C PRO A 141 -3.34 8.39 -3.51
N GLY A 142 -3.56 8.29 -2.19
CA GLY A 142 -4.07 7.08 -1.53
C GLY A 142 -3.00 6.18 -0.93
N THR A 143 -1.70 6.45 -1.12
CA THR A 143 -0.64 5.76 -0.39
C THR A 143 -0.79 5.99 1.11
N LEU A 144 -0.83 4.93 1.90
CA LEU A 144 -0.97 5.03 3.35
C LEU A 144 0.29 5.62 3.99
N TYR A 145 0.10 6.48 4.98
CA TYR A 145 1.17 7.03 5.79
C TYR A 145 1.84 5.91 6.60
N ASN A 146 3.16 5.86 6.54
CA ASN A 146 3.98 4.97 7.35
C ASN A 146 5.03 5.83 8.09
N PRO A 147 5.19 5.70 9.42
CA PRO A 147 6.23 6.44 10.15
C PRO A 147 7.65 6.18 9.63
N ASP A 148 7.91 5.04 8.99
CA ASP A 148 9.20 4.72 8.37
C ASP A 148 9.39 5.38 6.99
N THR A 149 8.33 5.97 6.41
CA THR A 149 8.44 6.69 5.14
C THR A 149 9.05 8.06 5.37
N ILE A 150 10.04 8.39 4.55
CA ILE A 150 10.76 9.65 4.61
C ILE A 150 9.79 10.81 4.36
N ALA A 151 9.66 11.70 5.34
CA ALA A 151 8.71 12.79 5.31
C ALA A 151 9.12 13.97 4.40
N ILE A 152 10.43 14.17 4.23
CA ILE A 152 11.01 15.32 3.55
C ILE A 152 12.00 14.85 2.50
N ALA A 153 11.78 15.23 1.25
CA ALA A 153 12.69 14.95 0.15
C ALA A 153 13.27 16.26 -0.39
N CYS A 154 14.60 16.34 -0.48
CA CYS A 154 15.30 17.52 -0.98
C CYS A 154 16.07 17.19 -2.26
N ASP A 155 15.95 18.07 -3.25
CA ASP A 155 16.69 17.96 -4.50
C ASP A 155 18.15 18.40 -4.36
N ASN A 156 18.94 18.19 -5.41
CA ASN A 156 20.37 18.55 -5.43
C ASN A 156 20.61 20.07 -5.54
N THR A 157 19.55 20.88 -5.58
CA THR A 157 19.68 22.32 -5.63
C THR A 157 19.57 22.87 -4.21
N THR A 158 18.38 23.25 -3.76
CA THR A 158 18.11 23.74 -2.41
C THR A 158 16.65 23.54 -2.03
N ALA A 159 15.85 22.87 -2.87
CA ALA A 159 14.42 22.77 -2.66
C ALA A 159 14.08 21.49 -1.91
N CYS A 160 13.34 21.63 -0.81
CA CYS A 160 12.80 20.53 -0.05
C CYS A 160 11.29 20.49 -0.19
N TYR A 161 10.73 19.29 -0.29
CA TYR A 161 9.33 19.07 -0.54
C TYR A 161 8.70 18.26 0.59
N SER A 162 7.52 18.70 1.04
CA SER A 162 6.68 17.96 1.98
C SER A 162 5.35 17.61 1.30
N THR A 163 4.87 16.39 1.54
CA THR A 163 3.57 15.92 1.05
C THR A 163 2.54 15.98 2.16
N PHE A 164 1.31 16.39 1.83
CA PHE A 164 0.21 16.41 2.80
C PHE A 164 -0.52 15.07 2.82
N TYR A 165 -0.89 14.66 4.04
CA TYR A 165 -1.72 13.50 4.28
C TYR A 165 -3.09 13.95 4.82
N GLU A 166 -4.14 13.23 4.42
CA GLU A 166 -5.50 13.40 4.92
C GLU A 166 -5.92 12.14 5.64
N SER A 167 -6.65 12.29 6.76
CA SER A 167 -7.13 11.17 7.54
C SER A 167 -8.64 10.99 7.48
N THR A 168 -9.07 9.78 7.81
CA THR A 168 -10.47 9.48 8.11
C THR A 168 -10.92 10.28 9.34
N PRO A 169 -12.16 10.83 9.36
CA PRO A 169 -12.67 11.50 10.55
C PRO A 169 -12.93 10.53 11.71
N ASP A 170 -12.87 11.04 12.94
CA ASP A 170 -12.98 10.27 14.20
C ASP A 170 -14.31 9.53 14.41
N ASN A 171 -15.33 9.81 13.58
CA ASN A 171 -16.64 9.16 13.68
C ASN A 171 -16.70 7.79 12.97
N LEU A 172 -15.62 7.38 12.29
CA LEU A 172 -15.52 6.10 11.61
C LEU A 172 -14.84 5.06 12.50
N SER A 173 -15.18 3.78 12.33
CA SER A 173 -14.60 2.67 13.11
C SER A 173 -13.16 2.30 12.72
N TYR A 174 -12.57 3.02 11.77
CA TYR A 174 -11.23 2.79 11.24
C TYR A 174 -10.50 4.11 11.09
N TYR A 175 -9.18 4.09 11.31
CA TYR A 175 -8.31 5.25 11.13
C TYR A 175 -7.29 4.99 10.04
N PHE A 176 -7.38 5.72 8.93
CA PHE A 176 -6.35 5.74 7.89
C PHE A 176 -5.89 7.16 7.64
N MET A 177 -4.60 7.31 7.38
CA MET A 177 -3.99 8.55 6.93
C MET A 177 -3.35 8.24 5.58
N ALA A 178 -3.76 8.96 4.53
CA ALA A 178 -3.35 8.68 3.15
C ALA A 178 -2.81 9.93 2.47
N ALA A 179 -1.80 9.74 1.64
CA ALA A 179 -1.16 10.79 0.88
C ALA A 179 -2.14 11.42 -0.11
N THR A 180 -2.05 12.73 -0.26
CA THR A 180 -2.81 13.50 -1.24
C THR A 180 -1.96 13.87 -2.44
N ASN A 181 -2.58 14.47 -3.45
CA ASN A 181 -1.85 15.11 -4.54
C ASN A 181 -1.31 16.51 -4.17
N ARG A 182 -1.34 16.90 -2.88
CA ARG A 182 -0.88 18.21 -2.42
C ARG A 182 0.54 18.11 -1.88
N SER A 183 1.36 19.05 -2.30
CA SER A 183 2.72 19.20 -1.81
C SER A 183 3.06 20.67 -1.63
N ILE A 184 4.12 20.93 -0.89
CA ILE A 184 4.67 22.26 -0.70
C ILE A 184 6.18 22.18 -0.80
N SER A 185 6.78 23.22 -1.35
CA SER A 185 8.23 23.38 -1.42
C SER A 185 8.72 24.48 -0.49
N THR A 186 9.90 24.26 0.08
CA THR A 186 10.70 25.29 0.73
C THR A 186 12.04 25.37 0.02
N THR A 187 12.51 26.58 -0.26
CA THR A 187 13.75 26.81 -1.00
C THR A 187 14.59 27.84 -0.29
N SER A 188 15.90 27.73 -0.40
CA SER A 188 16.83 28.63 0.27
C SER A 188 17.93 29.03 -0.69
N LYS A 189 18.24 30.33 -0.76
CA LYS A 189 19.34 30.85 -1.57
C LYS A 189 20.37 31.49 -0.65
N CYS A 190 21.53 30.83 -0.52
CA CYS A 190 22.59 31.29 0.34
C CYS A 190 23.72 31.98 -0.43
N GLN A 191 24.35 32.96 0.23
CA GLN A 191 25.62 33.55 -0.16
C GLN A 191 26.64 33.24 0.93
N ALA A 192 27.84 32.80 0.55
CA ALA A 192 28.92 32.45 1.47
C ALA A 192 30.02 33.52 1.45
N PHE A 193 30.54 33.84 2.62
CA PHE A 193 31.59 34.81 2.84
C PHE A 193 32.64 34.23 3.79
N ARG A 194 33.92 34.43 3.46
CA ARG A 194 35.02 34.01 4.35
C ARG A 194 35.10 34.93 5.56
N VAL A 195 35.37 34.36 6.72
CA VAL A 195 35.62 35.13 7.96
C VAL A 195 37.12 35.32 8.14
N THR A 196 37.57 36.57 8.23
CA THR A 196 39.00 36.93 8.29
C THR A 196 39.49 37.18 9.71
N ARG A 197 38.59 37.58 10.63
CA ARG A 197 38.88 37.79 12.05
C ARG A 197 37.71 37.30 12.90
N GLY A 198 38.01 36.74 14.08
CA GLY A 198 37.01 36.27 15.05
C GLY A 198 36.36 34.92 14.72
N GLY A 199 36.92 34.16 13.77
CA GLY A 199 36.28 32.96 13.23
C GLY A 199 36.16 31.77 14.18
N ASN A 200 36.89 31.77 15.29
CA ASN A 200 36.78 30.74 16.34
C ASN A 200 35.52 30.90 17.22
N GLY A 201 34.75 31.98 17.08
CA GLY A 201 33.50 32.18 17.84
C GLY A 201 33.67 32.63 19.29
N ASP A 202 34.89 33.01 19.71
CA ASP A 202 35.19 33.52 21.05
C ASP A 202 35.11 35.06 21.16
N PHE A 203 34.98 35.75 20.03
CA PHE A 203 34.97 37.21 19.95
C PHE A 203 33.54 37.75 19.81
N ASP A 204 33.30 38.98 20.29
CA ASP A 204 31.99 39.64 20.12
C ASP A 204 31.72 40.00 18.65
N ASN A 205 32.77 40.23 17.87
CA ASN A 205 32.68 40.69 16.49
C ASN A 205 33.50 39.82 15.55
N ILE A 206 32.93 39.50 14.41
CA ILE A 206 33.63 38.87 13.28
C ILE A 206 33.84 39.88 12.17
N THR A 207 34.92 39.72 11.41
CA THR A 207 35.15 40.49 10.18
C THR A 207 34.91 39.59 8.97
N ILE A 208 33.97 39.96 8.13
CA ILE A 208 33.56 39.19 6.95
C ILE A 208 34.28 39.78 5.73
N ALA A 209 34.83 38.92 4.86
CA ALA A 209 35.43 39.32 3.60
C ALA A 209 34.35 39.59 2.53
N ASP A 210 33.53 40.62 2.75
CA ASP A 210 32.65 41.18 1.73
C ASP A 210 33.28 42.44 1.09
N VAL A 211 32.58 43.09 0.17
CA VAL A 211 33.07 44.27 -0.57
C VAL A 211 33.51 45.40 0.38
N ASN A 212 32.88 45.52 1.54
CA ASN A 212 33.12 46.59 2.51
C ASN A 212 33.88 46.13 3.76
N THR A 213 34.32 44.87 3.79
CA THR A 213 34.93 44.23 4.96
C THR A 213 34.10 44.44 6.23
N THR A 214 32.82 44.08 6.16
CA THR A 214 31.85 44.36 7.23
C THR A 214 32.18 43.64 8.53
N SER A 215 31.97 44.35 9.65
CA SER A 215 32.03 43.75 10.98
C SER A 215 30.62 43.35 11.41
N PHE A 216 30.44 42.09 11.80
CA PHE A 216 29.18 41.55 12.29
C PHE A 216 29.32 41.21 13.78
N THR A 217 28.40 41.71 14.60
CA THR A 217 28.38 41.43 16.04
C THR A 217 27.65 40.13 16.31
N LEU A 218 28.35 39.15 16.88
CA LEU A 218 27.78 37.88 17.29
C LEU A 218 26.89 38.09 18.52
N PRO A 219 25.71 37.46 18.57
CA PRO A 219 24.81 37.62 19.70
C PRO A 219 25.27 36.83 20.94
N THR A 220 26.17 35.86 20.78
CA THR A 220 26.76 35.08 21.86
C THR A 220 28.14 34.53 21.48
N LYS A 221 28.96 34.24 22.48
CA LYS A 221 30.26 33.58 22.36
C LYS A 221 30.13 32.13 22.77
N ASN A 222 29.95 31.25 21.80
CA ASN A 222 29.79 29.83 22.08
C ASN A 222 31.06 29.02 21.80
N GLY A 223 32.12 29.62 21.24
CA GLY A 223 33.36 28.95 20.86
C GLY A 223 33.33 28.28 19.47
N PRO A 224 34.33 27.44 19.14
CA PRO A 224 34.44 26.80 17.83
C PRO A 224 33.50 25.60 17.68
N ASP A 225 33.47 25.01 16.48
CA ASP A 225 32.82 23.73 16.15
C ASP A 225 31.29 23.73 16.33
N GLN A 226 30.66 24.81 15.86
CA GLN A 226 29.22 24.94 15.81
C GLN A 226 28.80 25.94 14.74
N THR A 227 27.52 25.86 14.37
CA THR A 227 26.89 26.85 13.50
C THR A 227 25.84 27.63 14.27
N THR A 228 25.96 28.96 14.28
CA THR A 228 24.99 29.86 14.91
C THR A 228 24.14 30.53 13.85
N PHE A 229 22.83 30.30 13.91
CA PHE A 229 21.85 30.95 13.05
C PHE A 229 21.28 32.17 13.76
N VAL A 230 21.17 33.28 13.04
CA VAL A 230 20.75 34.58 13.55
C VAL A 230 19.71 35.18 12.61
N VAL A 231 18.65 35.73 13.17
CA VAL A 231 17.62 36.46 12.43
C VAL A 231 17.21 37.70 13.22
N ASP A 232 16.99 38.81 12.53
CA ASP A 232 16.30 39.97 13.10
C ASP A 232 14.81 39.90 12.73
N PRO A 233 13.91 39.57 13.68
CA PRO A 233 12.48 39.48 13.38
C PRO A 233 11.84 40.78 12.90
N ALA A 234 12.45 41.95 13.16
CA ALA A 234 11.90 43.23 12.73
C ALA A 234 12.22 43.55 11.26
N ASN A 235 13.40 43.14 10.78
CA ASN A 235 13.92 43.52 9.47
C ASN A 235 14.00 42.36 8.47
N ASP A 236 14.18 41.14 8.95
CA ASP A 236 14.51 39.98 8.11
C ASP A 236 13.40 38.91 8.06
N GLN A 237 12.34 39.04 8.87
CA GLN A 237 11.25 38.06 8.95
C GLN A 237 9.99 38.58 8.25
N HIS A 238 9.57 37.91 7.17
CA HIS A 238 8.38 38.27 6.41
C HIS A 238 7.46 37.08 6.16
N VAL A 239 6.22 37.36 5.75
CA VAL A 239 5.26 36.29 5.43
C VAL A 239 5.70 35.60 4.13
N GLY A 240 6.14 34.36 4.24
CA GLY A 240 6.50 33.49 3.12
C GLY A 240 7.99 33.48 2.79
N TRP A 241 8.79 34.37 3.38
CA TRP A 241 10.24 34.37 3.23
C TRP A 241 10.94 35.08 4.40
N SER A 242 12.17 34.68 4.71
CA SER A 242 13.01 35.33 5.71
C SER A 242 14.49 35.25 5.35
N VAL A 243 15.28 36.22 5.81
CA VAL A 243 16.74 36.19 5.70
C VAL A 243 17.33 35.69 7.01
N VAL A 244 18.08 34.60 6.95
CA VAL A 244 18.79 34.05 8.11
C VAL A 244 20.28 34.12 7.85
N SER A 245 21.00 34.68 8.80
CA SER A 245 22.47 34.66 8.81
C SER A 245 22.95 33.41 9.52
N ALA A 246 23.97 32.73 8.99
CA ALA A 246 24.57 31.56 9.63
C ALA A 246 26.08 31.78 9.79
N PHE A 247 26.61 31.56 10.98
CA PHE A 247 28.04 31.65 11.28
C PHE A 247 28.59 30.28 11.67
N GLU A 248 29.44 29.71 10.82
CA GLU A 248 30.20 28.50 11.06
C GLU A 248 31.49 28.87 11.79
N ALA A 249 31.49 28.64 13.11
CA ALA A 249 32.65 28.89 13.95
C ALA A 249 33.67 27.75 13.78
N SER A 250 34.91 28.10 13.44
CA SER A 250 36.00 27.13 13.26
C SER A 250 37.36 27.78 13.51
N ASN A 251 38.28 27.03 14.10
CA ASN A 251 39.66 27.46 14.28
C ASN A 251 40.45 27.54 12.97
N THR A 252 40.04 26.80 11.95
CA THR A 252 40.81 26.63 10.71
C THR A 252 40.10 27.14 9.47
N ASN A 253 38.77 26.98 9.37
CA ASN A 253 38.01 27.33 8.18
C ASN A 253 36.62 27.93 8.52
N PRO A 254 36.57 29.16 9.08
CA PRO A 254 35.33 29.80 9.48
C PRO A 254 34.61 30.46 8.30
N TRP A 255 33.28 30.30 8.24
CA TRP A 255 32.43 30.84 7.17
C TRP A 255 31.21 31.55 7.72
N PHE A 256 30.74 32.54 6.96
CA PHE A 256 29.52 33.26 7.23
C PHE A 256 28.59 33.19 6.03
N TYR A 257 27.30 32.98 6.26
CA TYR A 257 26.30 32.85 5.21
C TYR A 257 25.15 33.82 5.43
N LYS A 258 24.58 34.28 4.33
CA LYS A 258 23.27 34.94 4.30
C LYS A 258 22.35 34.14 3.42
N CYS A 259 21.31 33.56 4.01
CA CYS A 259 20.37 32.67 3.33
C CYS A 259 19.00 33.31 3.26
N ASN A 260 18.47 33.47 2.05
CA ASN A 260 17.08 33.85 1.83
C ASN A 260 16.24 32.59 1.68
N ILE A 261 15.47 32.28 2.72
CA ILE A 261 14.64 31.08 2.83
C ILE A 261 13.21 31.46 2.48
N SER A 262 12.56 30.71 1.61
CA SER A 262 11.20 30.96 1.15
C SER A 262 10.33 29.72 1.16
N VAL A 263 9.03 29.93 1.37
CA VAL A 263 8.01 28.89 1.40
C VAL A 263 7.08 29.12 0.20
N GLY A 264 7.01 28.12 -0.68
CA GLY A 264 6.17 28.15 -1.86
C GLY A 264 4.68 27.99 -1.53
N PRO A 265 3.79 28.25 -2.50
CA PRO A 265 2.37 27.94 -2.35
C PRO A 265 2.15 26.42 -2.30
N VAL A 266 1.09 25.99 -1.60
CA VAL A 266 0.65 24.59 -1.62
C VAL A 266 0.12 24.24 -3.01
N VAL A 267 0.77 23.30 -3.67
CA VAL A 267 0.38 22.78 -4.98
C VAL A 267 -0.92 21.99 -4.84
N ASN A 268 -1.84 22.13 -5.80
CA ASN A 268 -3.16 21.48 -5.80
C ASN A 268 -4.06 21.85 -4.60
N ALA A 269 -3.88 23.03 -4.00
CA ALA A 269 -4.78 23.56 -2.98
C ALA A 269 -6.10 24.09 -3.58
N VAL A 270 -7.15 23.25 -3.54
CA VAL A 270 -8.50 23.61 -4.01
C VAL A 270 -9.28 24.46 -3.00
N LEU A 271 -9.21 24.13 -1.70
CA LEU A 271 -9.94 24.82 -0.63
C LEU A 271 -9.07 25.84 0.08
N GLY A 272 -9.69 26.87 0.68
CA GLY A 272 -8.98 27.83 1.53
C GLY A 272 -8.22 27.17 2.68
N VAL A 273 -8.82 26.14 3.29
CA VAL A 273 -8.22 25.33 4.38
C VAL A 273 -7.02 24.49 3.94
N HIS A 274 -6.79 24.31 2.63
CA HIS A 274 -5.59 23.61 2.13
C HIS A 274 -4.36 24.52 2.07
N ARG A 275 -4.53 25.83 2.22
CA ARG A 275 -3.45 26.81 2.14
C ARG A 275 -2.82 26.99 3.52
N LEU A 276 -1.51 27.26 3.54
CA LEU A 276 -0.84 27.70 4.76
C LEU A 276 -1.32 29.10 5.16
N GLY A 277 -1.63 29.28 6.44
CA GLY A 277 -1.88 30.56 7.06
C GLY A 277 -0.61 31.39 7.24
N ASP A 278 -0.78 32.69 7.43
CA ASP A 278 0.34 33.64 7.44
C ASP A 278 1.26 33.43 8.64
N ASN A 279 0.75 32.94 9.77
CA ASN A 279 1.58 32.59 10.94
C ASN A 279 2.59 31.49 10.62
N ILE A 280 2.18 30.43 9.90
CA ILE A 280 3.11 29.35 9.52
C ILE A 280 4.13 29.89 8.52
N LYS A 281 3.68 30.66 7.52
CA LYS A 281 4.54 31.27 6.51
C LYS A 281 5.53 32.28 7.07
N LEU A 282 5.17 32.97 8.16
CA LEU A 282 6.04 33.91 8.87
C LEU A 282 7.10 33.15 9.68
N MET A 283 6.72 32.06 10.35
CA MET A 283 7.60 31.35 11.28
C MET A 283 8.54 30.37 10.58
N ALA A 284 8.04 29.56 9.64
CA ALA A 284 8.79 28.46 9.04
C ALA A 284 10.14 28.87 8.40
N PRO A 285 10.24 29.97 7.62
CA PRO A 285 11.51 30.34 6.99
C PRO A 285 12.59 30.78 7.99
N ALA A 286 12.20 31.45 9.08
CA ALA A 286 13.13 31.92 10.10
C ALA A 286 13.40 30.89 11.21
N ALA A 287 12.63 29.79 11.25
CA ALA A 287 12.50 28.92 12.43
C ALA A 287 13.82 28.39 12.98
N ILE A 288 14.81 28.13 12.12
CA ILE A 288 16.14 27.64 12.52
C ILE A 288 16.88 28.58 13.48
N ALA A 289 16.59 29.88 13.45
CA ALA A 289 17.18 30.88 14.33
C ALA A 289 16.24 31.34 15.46
N LEU A 290 14.98 30.90 15.47
CA LEU A 290 14.00 31.33 16.47
C LEU A 290 14.20 30.56 17.78
N GLN A 291 14.27 31.26 18.92
CA GLN A 291 14.41 30.59 20.23
C GLN A 291 13.26 30.92 21.19
N GLY A 292 12.60 32.07 21.03
CA GLY A 292 11.58 32.52 21.98
C GLY A 292 12.20 33.13 23.24
N TYR A 293 11.92 32.56 24.41
CA TYR A 293 12.17 33.22 25.73
C TYR A 293 13.64 33.23 26.21
N GLY A 294 14.57 32.56 25.51
CA GLY A 294 15.92 32.27 26.02
C GLY A 294 17.09 33.09 25.46
N ALA A 295 16.97 33.72 24.28
CA ALA A 295 18.13 34.26 23.55
C ALA A 295 18.64 35.62 24.02
N SER A 296 17.79 36.44 24.64
CA SER A 296 18.11 37.86 24.92
C SER A 296 18.82 38.06 26.26
N MET A 297 19.05 37.00 27.03
CA MET A 297 19.67 37.09 28.36
C MET A 297 21.19 37.10 28.21
N GLY A 298 21.76 38.28 27.98
CA GLY A 298 23.23 38.46 27.98
C GLY A 298 23.74 39.61 27.13
N THR A 299 22.92 40.15 26.22
CA THR A 299 23.30 41.30 25.41
C THR A 299 22.50 42.52 25.84
N ASN A 300 23.19 43.62 26.15
CA ASN A 300 22.61 44.97 26.24
C ASN A 300 22.07 45.46 24.87
N LEU A 301 21.78 44.55 23.94
CA LEU A 301 21.19 44.90 22.66
C LEU A 301 19.69 45.10 22.87
N SER A 302 19.30 46.36 22.80
CA SER A 302 17.97 46.87 22.47
C SER A 302 17.35 46.27 21.18
N ASN A 303 18.06 45.36 20.49
CA ASN A 303 17.62 44.73 19.26
C ASN A 303 17.07 43.34 19.60
N HIS A 304 15.80 43.10 19.28
CA HIS A 304 15.08 41.85 19.47
C HIS A 304 15.58 40.68 18.57
N ILE A 305 16.89 40.58 18.36
CA ILE A 305 17.55 39.55 17.57
C ILE A 305 17.24 38.18 18.18
N GLN A 306 17.01 37.20 17.32
CA GLN A 306 16.84 35.80 17.70
C GLN A 306 18.01 35.02 17.13
N PHE A 307 18.53 34.08 17.91
CA PHE A 307 19.56 33.18 17.44
C PHE A 307 19.43 31.81 18.07
N GLN A 308 20.01 30.82 17.41
CA GLN A 308 20.15 29.47 17.94
C GLN A 308 21.45 28.87 17.40
N SER A 309 22.19 28.20 18.27
CA SER A 309 23.42 27.49 17.89
C SER A 309 23.18 25.99 17.90
N TYR A 310 23.80 25.31 16.95
CA TYR A 310 23.78 23.86 16.79
C TYR A 310 25.20 23.32 16.70
N PRO A 311 25.54 22.24 17.42
CA PRO A 311 26.89 21.68 17.42
C PRO A 311 27.24 21.10 16.04
N ALA A 312 28.52 21.14 15.66
CA ALA A 312 28.99 20.69 14.34
C ALA A 312 28.70 19.20 14.04
N GLU A 313 28.48 18.38 15.06
CA GLU A 313 28.10 16.96 14.89
C GLU A 313 26.61 16.77 14.53
N SER A 314 25.77 17.80 14.67
CA SER A 314 24.36 17.73 14.29
C SER A 314 24.16 18.11 12.83
N LEU A 315 23.08 17.62 12.19
CA LEU A 315 22.79 17.96 10.79
C LEU A 315 22.72 19.48 10.58
N TYR A 316 22.03 20.20 11.47
CA TYR A 316 21.84 21.64 11.35
C TYR A 316 23.09 22.45 11.74
N GLY A 317 23.96 21.89 12.57
CA GLY A 317 25.22 22.53 12.94
C GLY A 317 26.40 22.17 12.04
N SER A 318 26.24 21.17 11.17
CA SER A 318 27.33 20.63 10.35
C SER A 318 27.94 21.69 9.44
N PRO A 319 29.29 21.77 9.37
CA PRO A 319 29.96 22.80 8.59
C PRO A 319 29.78 22.55 7.09
N ALA A 320 29.28 23.54 6.36
CA ALA A 320 29.19 23.52 4.91
C ALA A 320 30.49 23.99 4.22
N GLY A 321 31.43 24.62 4.94
CA GLY A 321 32.78 24.88 4.46
C GLY A 321 32.87 25.83 3.25
N GLY A 322 31.89 26.71 3.09
CA GLY A 322 31.72 27.64 1.99
C GLY A 322 30.70 27.19 0.94
N ASP A 323 30.13 25.99 1.08
CA ASP A 323 29.13 25.47 0.14
C ASP A 323 27.74 26.09 0.39
N THR A 324 27.33 26.97 -0.52
CA THR A 324 26.02 27.62 -0.49
C THR A 324 24.85 26.68 -0.74
N VAL A 325 25.07 25.58 -1.48
CA VAL A 325 24.04 24.59 -1.82
C VAL A 325 23.73 23.79 -0.56
N LEU A 326 24.76 23.27 0.10
CA LEU A 326 24.60 22.50 1.34
C LEU A 326 23.95 23.32 2.46
N MET A 327 24.41 24.56 2.71
CA MET A 327 23.77 25.44 3.69
C MET A 327 22.32 25.80 3.30
N GLY A 328 22.06 25.95 2.00
CA GLY A 328 20.71 26.12 1.47
C GLY A 328 19.81 24.92 1.75
N VAL A 329 20.31 23.70 1.53
CA VAL A 329 19.58 22.46 1.84
C VAL A 329 19.32 22.34 3.34
N ILE A 330 20.30 22.59 4.21
CA ILE A 330 20.14 22.54 5.68
C ILE A 330 19.01 23.46 6.14
N THR A 331 19.01 24.72 5.67
CA THR A 331 17.99 25.70 6.02
C THR A 331 16.61 25.38 5.43
N SER A 332 16.56 24.84 4.21
CA SER A 332 15.32 24.35 3.59
C SER A 332 14.75 23.12 4.30
N ILE A 333 15.58 22.17 4.74
CA ILE A 333 15.15 21.00 5.53
C ILE A 333 14.46 21.48 6.80
N PHE A 334 15.06 22.45 7.50
CA PHE A 334 14.49 22.97 8.74
C PHE A 334 13.12 23.61 8.51
N ALA A 335 13.00 24.46 7.49
CA ALA A 335 11.73 25.12 7.15
C ALA A 335 10.65 24.13 6.70
N SER A 336 11.01 23.15 5.86
CA SER A 336 10.13 22.04 5.46
C SER A 336 9.69 21.21 6.67
N GLY A 337 10.62 20.99 7.61
CA GLY A 337 10.37 20.31 8.87
C GLY A 337 9.33 20.98 9.75
N VAL A 338 9.38 22.30 9.86
CA VAL A 338 8.36 23.07 10.60
C VAL A 338 6.98 22.79 10.02
N ILE A 339 6.85 22.84 8.69
CA ILE A 339 5.56 22.64 8.00
C ILE A 339 5.08 21.21 8.22
N TRP A 340 5.94 20.21 7.98
CA TRP A 340 5.64 18.80 8.19
C TRP A 340 5.17 18.50 9.62
N THR A 341 5.96 18.89 10.63
CA THR A 341 5.59 18.63 12.02
C THR A 341 4.32 19.38 12.41
N THR A 342 4.06 20.56 11.84
CA THR A 342 2.79 21.27 12.02
C THR A 342 1.60 20.45 11.51
N THR A 343 1.72 19.75 10.37
CA THR A 343 0.62 18.91 9.86
C THR A 343 0.31 17.73 10.77
N GLN A 344 1.29 17.24 11.51
CA GLN A 344 1.11 16.11 12.43
C GLN A 344 0.67 16.54 13.83
N ALA A 345 1.07 17.74 14.27
CA ALA A 345 0.87 18.20 15.64
C ALA A 345 -0.45 18.95 15.85
N ASN A 346 -0.88 19.73 14.85
CA ASN A 346 -2.10 20.54 14.91
C ASN A 346 -3.36 19.65 14.98
N THR A 347 -4.42 20.17 15.60
CA THR A 347 -5.72 19.52 15.59
C THR A 347 -6.30 19.46 14.19
N ASN A 348 -7.02 18.38 13.90
CA ASN A 348 -7.70 18.24 12.62
C ASN A 348 -9.05 18.96 12.59
N ILE A 349 -9.39 19.47 11.41
CA ILE A 349 -10.69 20.04 11.05
C ILE A 349 -11.34 19.18 9.97
N LYS A 350 -12.67 19.19 9.92
CA LYS A 350 -13.44 18.46 8.91
C LYS A 350 -13.57 19.30 7.65
N ALA A 351 -13.14 18.77 6.52
CA ALA A 351 -13.26 19.43 5.22
C ALA A 351 -13.72 18.44 4.15
N THR A 352 -14.22 18.96 3.02
CA THR A 352 -14.54 18.14 1.87
C THR A 352 -13.26 17.74 1.15
N GLY A 353 -13.03 16.45 0.93
CA GLY A 353 -11.80 15.95 0.33
C GLY A 353 -11.97 14.52 -0.19
N ARG A 354 -10.84 13.82 -0.30
CA ARG A 354 -10.82 12.42 -0.77
C ARG A 354 -10.63 11.49 0.43
N LEU A 355 -11.73 10.91 0.89
CA LEU A 355 -11.75 10.01 2.04
C LEU A 355 -11.10 8.67 1.71
N PRO A 356 -10.03 8.27 2.45
CA PRO A 356 -9.53 6.90 2.37
C PRO A 356 -10.56 5.91 2.90
N VAL A 357 -10.87 4.90 2.11
CA VAL A 357 -11.82 3.84 2.45
C VAL A 357 -11.07 2.52 2.61
N GLN A 358 -11.51 1.69 3.54
CA GLN A 358 -10.96 0.35 3.71
C GLN A 358 -11.10 -0.46 2.41
N GLY A 359 -9.96 -0.71 1.76
CA GLY A 359 -9.85 -1.60 0.63
C GLY A 359 -9.46 -3.01 1.07
N ILE A 360 -9.71 -3.99 0.19
CA ILE A 360 -9.11 -5.32 0.28
C ILE A 360 -8.05 -5.43 -0.81
N THR A 361 -6.86 -5.92 -0.47
CA THR A 361 -5.81 -6.27 -1.43
C THR A 361 -5.70 -7.79 -1.50
N LEU A 362 -5.65 -8.29 -2.73
CA LEU A 362 -5.32 -9.68 -2.99
C LEU A 362 -3.80 -9.79 -3.05
N ASP A 363 -3.20 -10.35 -2.00
CA ASP A 363 -1.76 -10.61 -1.97
C ASP A 363 -1.50 -12.05 -2.39
N ILE A 364 -0.75 -12.23 -3.48
CA ILE A 364 -0.38 -13.54 -4.01
C ILE A 364 1.11 -13.70 -3.76
N ASN A 365 1.45 -14.40 -2.67
CA ASN A 365 2.84 -14.57 -2.24
C ASN A 365 3.70 -15.31 -3.28
N ASN A 366 3.10 -16.24 -4.03
CA ASN A 366 3.82 -17.08 -4.99
C ASN A 366 2.98 -17.42 -6.22
N TRP A 367 3.15 -16.63 -7.29
CA TRP A 367 2.53 -16.89 -8.60
C TRP A 367 2.89 -18.27 -9.18
N ALA A 368 4.07 -18.79 -8.85
CA ALA A 368 4.51 -20.12 -9.30
C ALA A 368 3.56 -21.24 -8.88
N TYR A 369 3.07 -21.24 -7.64
CA TYR A 369 2.12 -22.26 -7.17
C TYR A 369 0.75 -22.11 -7.84
N VAL A 370 0.30 -20.87 -8.05
CA VAL A 370 -0.97 -20.59 -8.75
C VAL A 370 -0.91 -21.14 -10.17
N HIS A 371 0.16 -20.83 -10.91
CA HIS A 371 0.34 -21.33 -12.27
C HIS A 371 0.53 -22.86 -12.33
N LEU A 372 1.23 -23.45 -11.36
CA LEU A 372 1.41 -24.91 -11.28
C LEU A 372 0.06 -25.60 -11.07
N ILE A 373 -0.75 -25.14 -10.11
CA ILE A 373 -2.05 -25.73 -9.80
C ILE A 373 -3.00 -25.58 -11.00
N LEU A 374 -3.11 -24.37 -11.57
CA LEU A 374 -3.96 -24.13 -12.74
C LEU A 374 -3.50 -24.93 -13.97
N GLY A 375 -2.20 -24.95 -14.22
CA GLY A 375 -1.60 -25.71 -15.32
C GLY A 375 -1.80 -27.22 -15.18
N LEU A 376 -1.67 -27.75 -13.96
CA LEU A 376 -1.89 -29.17 -13.69
C LEU A 376 -3.36 -29.56 -13.87
N ILE A 377 -4.31 -28.73 -13.41
CA ILE A 377 -5.75 -28.97 -13.60
C ILE A 377 -6.09 -28.96 -15.10
N MET A 378 -5.69 -27.93 -15.83
CA MET A 378 -5.96 -27.84 -17.27
C MET A 378 -5.28 -28.96 -18.05
N GLY A 379 -4.04 -29.30 -17.71
CA GLY A 379 -3.28 -30.37 -18.35
C GLY A 379 -3.90 -31.75 -18.14
N LEU A 380 -4.32 -32.07 -16.91
CA LEU A 380 -5.01 -33.32 -16.60
C LEU A 380 -6.38 -33.41 -17.27
N GLN A 381 -7.16 -32.32 -17.28
CA GLN A 381 -8.45 -32.28 -17.95
C GLN A 381 -8.31 -32.51 -19.47
N LEU A 382 -7.33 -31.87 -20.11
CA LEU A 382 -7.03 -32.08 -21.52
C LEU A 382 -6.60 -33.53 -21.80
N LEU A 383 -5.72 -34.08 -20.96
CA LEU A 383 -5.25 -35.45 -21.08
C LEU A 383 -6.40 -36.46 -20.97
N PHE A 384 -7.31 -36.29 -20.00
CA PHE A 384 -8.48 -37.15 -19.87
C PHE A 384 -9.46 -37.01 -21.04
N ALA A 385 -9.65 -35.79 -21.56
CA ALA A 385 -10.47 -35.58 -22.75
C ALA A 385 -9.89 -36.32 -23.97
N LEU A 386 -8.58 -36.23 -24.20
CA LEU A 386 -7.89 -36.94 -25.28
C LEU A 386 -7.99 -38.46 -25.13
N ILE A 387 -7.78 -38.98 -23.91
CA ILE A 387 -7.95 -40.41 -23.62
C ILE A 387 -9.40 -40.85 -23.88
N SER A 388 -10.38 -40.06 -23.44
CA SER A 388 -11.80 -40.35 -23.66
C SER A 388 -12.14 -40.39 -25.15
N ILE A 389 -11.63 -39.45 -25.95
CA ILE A 389 -11.83 -39.43 -27.41
C ILE A 389 -11.18 -40.66 -28.05
N ALA A 390 -9.94 -40.99 -27.67
CA ALA A 390 -9.23 -42.15 -28.21
C ALA A 390 -9.94 -43.48 -27.87
N LEU A 391 -10.46 -43.62 -26.64
CA LEU A 391 -11.22 -44.79 -26.22
C LEU A 391 -12.61 -44.84 -26.85
N SER A 392 -13.30 -43.70 -26.98
CA SER A 392 -14.60 -43.62 -27.64
C SER A 392 -14.50 -44.01 -29.12
N ASN A 393 -13.41 -43.67 -29.79
CA ASN A 393 -13.16 -44.11 -31.17
C ASN A 393 -12.91 -45.63 -31.28
N ARG A 394 -12.49 -46.29 -30.19
CA ARG A 394 -12.32 -47.75 -30.15
C ARG A 394 -13.59 -48.50 -29.76
N VAL A 395 -14.48 -47.86 -29.00
CA VAL A 395 -15.70 -48.49 -28.48
C VAL A 395 -16.91 -47.69 -28.94
N MET A 396 -17.47 -48.08 -30.08
CA MET A 396 -18.72 -47.52 -30.56
C MET A 396 -19.89 -48.14 -29.77
N VAL A 397 -20.34 -47.44 -28.74
CA VAL A 397 -21.56 -47.80 -28.01
C VAL A 397 -22.74 -47.46 -28.93
N ARG A 398 -23.48 -48.49 -29.37
CA ARG A 398 -24.68 -48.32 -30.19
C ARG A 398 -25.78 -47.65 -29.36
N ASP A 399 -26.60 -46.81 -29.97
CA ASP A 399 -27.63 -46.01 -29.31
C ASP A 399 -28.41 -46.78 -28.24
N HIS A 400 -28.64 -46.12 -27.08
CA HIS A 400 -29.46 -46.57 -25.94
C HIS A 400 -30.96 -46.73 -26.27
N SER A 401 -31.30 -46.98 -27.53
CA SER A 401 -32.65 -47.37 -27.92
C SER A 401 -32.91 -48.78 -27.38
N HIS A 402 -34.11 -49.01 -26.84
CA HIS A 402 -34.52 -50.33 -26.34
C HIS A 402 -34.36 -51.43 -27.41
N PHE A 403 -34.48 -51.06 -28.69
CA PHE A 403 -34.23 -51.93 -29.83
C PHE A 403 -32.73 -52.21 -30.08
N GLY A 404 -31.85 -51.22 -29.89
CA GLY A 404 -30.40 -51.37 -30.02
C GLY A 404 -29.81 -52.26 -28.92
N GLU A 405 -30.25 -52.09 -27.68
CA GLU A 405 -29.84 -52.93 -26.55
C GLU A 405 -30.40 -54.36 -26.65
N ALA A 406 -31.67 -54.52 -27.07
CA ALA A 406 -32.26 -55.84 -27.31
C ALA A 406 -31.58 -56.60 -28.47
N ALA A 407 -31.19 -55.90 -29.53
CA ALA A 407 -30.45 -56.50 -30.65
C ALA A 407 -29.06 -57.00 -30.24
N LEU A 408 -28.39 -56.30 -29.31
CA LEU A 408 -27.10 -56.73 -28.75
C LEU A 408 -27.25 -57.96 -27.84
N LEU A 409 -28.27 -57.99 -26.98
CA LEU A 409 -28.53 -59.13 -26.11
C LEU A 409 -28.96 -60.38 -26.88
N ARG A 410 -29.65 -60.21 -28.02
CA ARG A 410 -30.12 -61.31 -28.87
C ARG A 410 -28.99 -62.23 -29.33
N SER A 411 -27.79 -61.71 -29.64
CA SER A 411 -26.67 -62.55 -30.07
C SER A 411 -26.12 -63.43 -28.94
N THR A 412 -26.24 -62.98 -27.69
CA THR A 412 -25.81 -63.75 -26.52
C THR A 412 -26.86 -64.76 -26.06
N MET A 413 -28.13 -64.50 -26.35
CA MET A 413 -29.25 -65.39 -26.01
C MET A 413 -29.42 -66.55 -26.99
N TYR A 414 -28.81 -66.49 -28.19
CA TYR A 414 -28.93 -67.54 -29.20
C TYR A 414 -28.32 -68.88 -28.73
N ASP A 415 -27.31 -68.83 -27.86
CA ASP A 415 -26.64 -70.00 -27.29
C ASP A 415 -27.35 -70.57 -26.05
N LEU A 416 -28.29 -69.82 -25.46
CA LEU A 416 -29.12 -70.34 -24.38
C LEU A 416 -30.34 -71.01 -24.99
N SER A 417 -30.43 -72.33 -24.83
CA SER A 417 -31.56 -73.13 -25.33
C SER A 417 -32.91 -72.59 -24.83
N TYR A 418 -33.99 -73.06 -25.47
CA TYR A 418 -35.42 -72.72 -25.28
C TYR A 418 -35.89 -72.40 -23.84
N ARG A 419 -35.19 -72.85 -22.79
CA ARG A 419 -35.41 -72.50 -21.38
C ARG A 419 -35.22 -71.00 -21.04
N ALA A 420 -34.42 -70.26 -21.79
CA ALA A 420 -34.22 -68.83 -21.52
C ALA A 420 -35.45 -67.97 -21.86
N VAL A 421 -36.33 -68.45 -22.74
CA VAL A 421 -37.55 -67.72 -23.19
C VAL A 421 -38.62 -67.62 -22.10
N MET A 422 -38.55 -68.48 -21.07
CA MET A 422 -39.56 -68.58 -20.00
C MET A 422 -39.03 -68.23 -18.60
N ALA A 423 -37.75 -67.85 -18.48
CA ALA A 423 -37.09 -67.65 -17.19
C ALA A 423 -37.21 -66.19 -16.72
N ASN A 424 -37.34 -65.98 -15.40
CA ASN A 424 -37.33 -64.64 -14.80
C ASN A 424 -35.89 -64.07 -14.80
N GLU A 425 -35.71 -62.76 -14.69
CA GLU A 425 -34.41 -62.05 -14.83
C GLU A 425 -33.28 -62.66 -13.96
N ARG A 426 -33.62 -63.12 -12.75
CA ARG A 426 -32.68 -63.76 -11.82
C ARG A 426 -32.32 -65.21 -12.18
N GLU A 427 -33.19 -65.91 -12.90
CA GLU A 427 -32.96 -67.28 -13.38
C GLU A 427 -32.15 -67.29 -14.67
N ILE A 428 -32.38 -66.31 -15.55
CA ILE A 428 -31.55 -66.06 -16.74
C ILE A 428 -30.10 -65.77 -16.33
N ALA A 429 -29.90 -64.94 -15.30
CA ALA A 429 -28.55 -64.62 -14.80
C ALA A 429 -27.80 -65.84 -14.23
N LYS A 430 -28.52 -66.85 -13.69
CA LYS A 430 -27.93 -68.10 -13.18
C LYS A 430 -27.57 -69.10 -14.26
N LEU A 431 -28.14 -68.97 -15.46
CA LEU A 431 -27.84 -69.83 -16.61
C LEU A 431 -26.51 -69.46 -17.30
N PHE A 432 -25.98 -68.26 -17.05
CA PHE A 432 -24.65 -67.89 -17.51
C PHE A 432 -23.56 -68.46 -16.58
N PRO A 433 -22.49 -69.10 -17.12
CA PRO A 433 -21.36 -69.55 -16.33
C PRO A 433 -20.72 -68.40 -15.53
N LYS A 434 -20.33 -68.65 -14.27
CA LYS A 434 -19.69 -67.62 -13.42
C LYS A 434 -18.38 -67.06 -14.01
N SER A 435 -17.74 -67.78 -14.95
CA SER A 435 -16.52 -67.35 -15.65
C SER A 435 -16.78 -66.63 -16.98
N ALA A 436 -18.03 -66.59 -17.47
CA ALA A 436 -18.32 -66.11 -18.82
C ALA A 436 -17.94 -64.62 -18.98
N THR A 437 -17.05 -64.35 -19.94
CA THR A 437 -16.68 -63.00 -20.34
C THR A 437 -17.36 -62.62 -21.64
N ILE A 438 -18.18 -61.57 -21.60
CA ILE A 438 -18.82 -61.02 -22.78
C ILE A 438 -17.89 -59.92 -23.32
N ARG A 439 -17.40 -60.09 -24.55
CA ARG A 439 -16.54 -59.13 -25.24
C ARG A 439 -17.24 -58.55 -26.46
N TYR A 440 -17.02 -57.27 -26.69
CA TYR A 440 -17.40 -56.59 -27.93
C TYR A 440 -16.36 -56.95 -29.01
N VAL A 441 -16.78 -57.63 -30.07
CA VAL A 441 -15.89 -58.03 -31.17
C VAL A 441 -16.34 -57.34 -32.46
N ARG A 442 -15.37 -56.82 -33.21
CA ARG A 442 -15.59 -56.19 -34.53
C ARG A 442 -15.42 -57.24 -35.61
N GLU A 443 -16.42 -57.37 -36.47
CA GLU A 443 -16.37 -58.21 -37.67
C GLU A 443 -15.77 -57.42 -38.86
N GLU A 444 -15.23 -58.12 -39.86
CA GLU A 444 -14.57 -57.50 -41.03
C GLU A 444 -15.48 -56.51 -41.79
N ASN A 445 -16.81 -56.71 -41.71
CA ASN A 445 -17.82 -55.86 -42.32
C ASN A 445 -18.18 -54.61 -41.49
N GLY A 446 -17.42 -54.30 -40.44
CA GLY A 446 -17.64 -53.13 -39.58
C GLY A 446 -18.83 -53.24 -38.61
N THR A 447 -19.49 -54.39 -38.56
CA THR A 447 -20.57 -54.72 -37.63
C THR A 447 -19.98 -55.27 -36.32
N TYR A 448 -20.61 -54.90 -35.19
CA TYR A 448 -20.14 -55.27 -33.85
C TYR A 448 -21.18 -56.16 -33.17
N TYR A 449 -20.73 -57.24 -32.52
CA TYR A 449 -21.58 -58.13 -31.72
C TYR A 449 -20.92 -58.50 -30.39
N LEU A 450 -21.75 -58.95 -29.45
CA LEU A 450 -21.29 -59.47 -28.16
C LEU A 450 -20.96 -60.95 -28.30
N ARG A 451 -19.70 -61.31 -28.10
CA ARG A 451 -19.21 -62.68 -28.06
C ARG A 451 -19.03 -63.11 -26.61
N VAL A 452 -19.68 -64.20 -26.21
CA VAL A 452 -19.47 -64.81 -24.90
C VAL A 452 -18.33 -65.81 -25.04
N SER A 453 -17.23 -65.61 -24.31
CA SER A 453 -16.18 -66.61 -24.14
C SER A 453 -16.25 -67.15 -22.72
N ASN A 454 -16.05 -68.45 -22.56
CA ASN A 454 -16.05 -69.10 -21.26
C ASN A 454 -14.74 -68.92 -20.50
#